data_AF-A0A497DHX9-F1
#
_entry.id   AF-A0A497DHX9-F1
#
_cell.length_a   1.000
_cell.length_b   1.000
_cell.length_c   1.000
_cell.angle_alpha   90.00
_cell.angle_beta   90.00
_cell.angle_gamma   90.00
#
_symmetry.space_group_name_H-M   'P 1'
#
loop_
_entity.id
_entity.type
_entity.pdbx_description
1 polymer ?
#
loop_
_entity_poly.entity_id
_entity_poly.type
_entity_poly.pdbx_seq_one_letter_code
_entity_poly.pdbx_strand_id
1 'polypeptide(L)'
;MKRFKMVLSALMLTLVYVSTLAQGDPMAPMTNDESVRTGVLENGMTYYIKSNQEPKERASFYIIQNVGALLEEDNQNGLAHFLEHMAFNGTEHFPDKGIIDFLERHGVAFGENINAYTSQNQTVYNLSDVPVNKPGILDSCLLVLNDWSNYLLLTEEEIDAERGVIK
;
A
#
# COMPACT_ATOMS: atom_id res chain seq x y z
N MET A 1 -24.87 2.63 58.69
CA MET A 1 -25.46 2.82 57.34
C MET A 1 -25.04 4.12 56.64
N LYS A 2 -25.16 5.31 57.25
CA LYS A 2 -24.78 6.59 56.60
C LYS A 2 -23.30 6.68 56.18
N ARG A 3 -22.37 6.24 57.04
CA ARG A 3 -20.92 6.21 56.73
C ARG A 3 -20.56 5.28 55.57
N PHE A 4 -21.19 4.11 55.49
CA PHE A 4 -21.00 3.15 54.39
C PHE A 4 -21.48 3.71 53.04
N LYS A 5 -22.67 4.35 53.02
CA LYS A 5 -23.18 5.03 51.83
C LYS A 5 -22.25 6.17 51.36
N MET A 6 -21.70 6.94 52.29
CA MET A 6 -20.77 8.04 51.99
C MET A 6 -19.46 7.55 51.38
N VAL A 7 -18.89 6.46 51.91
CA VAL A 7 -17.67 5.84 51.36
C VAL A 7 -17.94 5.27 49.96
N LEU A 8 -19.07 4.60 49.75
CA LEU A 8 -19.43 4.05 48.44
C LEU A 8 -19.64 5.15 47.39
N SER A 9 -20.29 6.26 47.77
CA SER A 9 -20.45 7.42 46.88
C SER A 9 -19.11 8.07 46.53
N ALA A 10 -18.20 8.22 47.49
CA ALA A 10 -16.86 8.75 47.24
C ALA A 10 -16.05 7.84 46.30
N LEU A 11 -16.18 6.51 46.45
CA LEU A 11 -15.53 5.53 45.59
C LEU A 11 -16.07 5.54 44.15
N MET A 12 -17.39 5.69 43.99
CA MET A 12 -18.00 5.86 42.66
C MET A 12 -17.57 7.18 42.01
N LEU A 13 -17.52 8.28 42.76
CA LEU A 13 -17.06 9.58 42.26
C LEU A 13 -15.60 9.52 41.81
N THR A 14 -14.75 8.81 42.55
CA THR A 14 -13.35 8.60 42.14
C THR A 14 -13.24 7.69 40.92
N LEU A 15 -14.02 6.62 40.82
CA LEU A 15 -14.05 5.77 39.63
C LEU A 15 -14.48 6.55 38.37
N VAL A 16 -15.52 7.37 38.48
CA VAL A 16 -16.01 8.21 37.37
C VAL A 16 -14.94 9.22 36.97
N TYR A 17 -14.30 9.87 37.94
CA TYR A 17 -13.23 10.84 37.68
C TYR A 17 -12.01 10.22 36.99
N VAL A 18 -11.60 9.02 37.40
CA VAL A 18 -10.50 8.28 36.74
C VAL A 18 -10.88 7.87 35.32
N SER A 19 -12.14 7.48 35.09
CA SER A 19 -12.65 7.12 33.77
C SER A 19 -12.64 8.31 32.80
N THR A 20 -12.94 9.51 33.28
CA THR A 20 -12.88 10.74 32.46
C THR A 20 -11.46 11.18 32.13
N LEU A 21 -10.48 10.94 33.03
CA LEU A 21 -9.07 11.23 32.75
C LEU A 21 -8.41 10.21 31.82
N ALA A 22 -8.96 8.99 31.74
CA ALA A 22 -8.46 7.92 30.86
C ALA A 22 -8.95 8.06 29.41
N GLN A 23 -9.93 8.92 29.14
CA GLN A 23 -10.32 9.27 27.78
C GLN A 23 -9.28 10.25 27.22
N GLY A 24 -8.33 9.73 26.44
CA GLY A 24 -7.43 10.57 25.65
C GLY A 24 -8.24 11.50 24.75
N ASP A 25 -7.75 12.72 24.55
CA ASP A 25 -8.40 13.69 23.67
C ASP A 25 -8.50 13.11 22.24
N PRO A 26 -9.71 12.80 21.73
CA PRO A 26 -9.86 12.23 20.39
C PRO A 26 -9.42 13.20 19.29
N MET A 27 -9.24 14.49 19.62
CA MET A 27 -8.75 15.54 18.73
C MET A 27 -7.30 15.93 18.99
N ALA A 28 -6.60 15.21 19.88
CA ALA A 28 -5.16 15.38 20.00
C ALA A 28 -4.51 15.13 18.63
N PRO A 29 -3.66 16.06 18.15
CA PRO A 29 -2.97 15.86 16.88
C PRO A 29 -2.10 14.61 16.99
N MET A 30 -2.28 13.67 16.06
CA MET A 30 -1.38 12.52 15.97
C MET A 30 0.02 13.02 15.62
N THR A 31 1.00 12.66 16.42
CA THR A 31 2.40 12.94 16.10
C THR A 31 2.87 11.99 15.02
N ASN A 32 3.46 12.52 13.96
CA ASN A 32 4.07 11.69 12.92
C ASN A 32 5.23 10.88 13.52
N ASP A 33 5.40 9.64 13.07
CA ASP A 33 6.55 8.81 13.41
C ASP A 33 7.82 9.45 12.81
N GLU A 34 8.67 10.02 13.67
CA GLU A 34 9.91 10.70 13.27
C GLU A 34 10.91 9.77 12.55
N SER A 35 10.75 8.44 12.68
CA SER A 35 11.56 7.47 11.95
C SER A 35 11.19 7.35 10.47
N VAL A 36 10.05 7.92 10.06
CA VAL A 36 9.60 7.92 8.66
C VAL A 36 10.05 9.22 7.99
N ARG A 37 10.94 9.08 7.00
CA ARG A 37 11.29 10.20 6.12
C ARG A 37 10.18 10.40 5.10
N THR A 38 9.61 11.60 5.07
CA THR A 38 8.55 11.97 4.13
C THR A 38 8.97 13.15 3.25
N GLY A 39 8.24 13.35 2.15
CA GLY A 39 8.43 14.51 1.29
C GLY A 39 7.58 14.43 0.03
N VAL A 40 7.66 15.50 -0.77
CA VAL A 40 6.97 15.62 -2.05
C VAL A 40 8.02 15.98 -3.10
N LEU A 41 8.07 15.20 -4.18
CA LEU A 41 8.96 15.47 -5.32
C LEU A 41 8.45 16.66 -6.15
N GLU A 42 9.29 17.20 -7.02
CA GLU A 42 8.92 18.33 -7.91
C GLU A 42 7.71 18.03 -8.80
N ASN A 43 7.50 16.75 -9.16
CA ASN A 43 6.34 16.30 -9.94
C ASN A 43 5.07 16.08 -9.11
N GLY A 44 5.08 16.36 -7.80
CA GLY A 44 3.95 16.20 -6.89
C GLY A 44 3.82 14.82 -6.24
N MET A 45 4.68 13.84 -6.59
CA MET A 45 4.63 12.52 -5.95
C MET A 45 5.06 12.62 -4.49
N THR A 46 4.20 12.16 -3.58
CA THR A 46 4.50 12.05 -2.15
C THR A 46 5.21 10.73 -1.88
N TYR A 47 6.29 10.74 -1.09
CA TYR A 47 7.01 9.54 -0.70
C TYR A 47 7.09 9.37 0.82
N TYR A 48 7.21 8.12 1.24
CA TYR A 48 7.44 7.70 2.62
C TYR A 48 8.54 6.65 2.62
N ILE A 49 9.58 6.84 3.44
CA ILE A 49 10.71 5.90 3.56
C ILE A 49 10.91 5.61 5.03
N LYS A 50 10.80 4.33 5.41
CA LYS A 50 11.05 3.86 6.76
C LYS A 50 12.19 2.86 6.76
N SER A 51 13.20 3.11 7.60
CA SER A 51 14.28 2.15 7.82
C SER A 51 13.76 0.98 8.66
N ASN A 52 14.08 -0.23 8.24
CA ASN A 52 13.75 -1.46 8.95
C ASN A 52 14.97 -2.39 8.94
N GLN A 53 15.23 -3.07 10.06
CA GLN A 53 16.39 -3.93 10.22
C GLN A 53 16.05 -5.42 10.15
N GLU A 54 14.75 -5.77 10.15
CA GLU A 54 14.28 -7.15 10.23
C GLU A 54 13.10 -7.40 9.26
N PRO A 55 13.22 -8.31 8.28
CA PRO A 55 14.42 -9.10 7.95
C PRO A 55 15.56 -8.24 7.38
N LYS A 56 16.82 -8.67 7.62
CA LYS A 56 18.01 -7.98 7.11
C LYS A 56 18.12 -8.10 5.59
N GLU A 57 18.69 -7.09 4.95
CA GLU A 57 18.93 -7.06 3.50
C GLU A 57 17.65 -7.26 2.68
N ARG A 58 16.54 -6.70 3.19
CA ARG A 58 15.22 -6.75 2.57
C ARG A 58 14.62 -5.36 2.48
N ALA A 59 13.88 -5.13 1.42
CA ALA A 59 13.06 -3.93 1.26
C ALA A 59 11.71 -4.30 0.67
N SER A 60 10.71 -3.48 0.98
CA SER A 60 9.41 -3.54 0.33
C SER A 60 9.13 -2.21 -0.35
N PHE A 61 8.52 -2.28 -1.52
CA PHE A 61 8.23 -1.16 -2.40
C PHE A 61 6.74 -1.13 -2.64
N TYR A 62 6.14 0.05 -2.51
CA TYR A 62 4.72 0.25 -2.70
C TYR A 62 4.52 1.46 -3.60
N ILE A 63 3.57 1.36 -4.52
CA ILE A 63 3.00 2.53 -5.20
C ILE A 63 1.49 2.51 -5.05
N ILE A 64 0.98 3.61 -4.53
CA ILE A 64 -0.42 3.78 -4.14
C ILE A 64 -1.02 4.85 -5.04
N GLN A 65 -2.02 4.46 -5.82
CA GLN A 65 -2.82 5.38 -6.60
C GLN A 65 -4.10 5.66 -5.82
N ASN A 66 -4.38 6.93 -5.55
CA ASN A 66 -5.63 7.38 -4.89
C ASN A 66 -6.81 7.37 -5.88
N VAL A 67 -6.92 6.28 -6.63
CA VAL A 67 -7.92 6.01 -7.66
C VAL A 67 -8.37 4.57 -7.50
N GLY A 68 -9.67 4.36 -7.37
CA GLY A 68 -10.30 3.05 -7.30
C GLY A 68 -11.67 3.07 -7.97
N ALA A 69 -12.48 2.05 -7.72
CA ALA A 69 -13.78 1.87 -8.39
C ALA A 69 -14.77 3.05 -8.20
N LEU A 70 -14.64 3.83 -7.12
CA LEU A 70 -15.51 4.98 -6.85
C LEU A 70 -15.35 6.12 -7.86
N LEU A 71 -14.23 6.16 -8.59
CA LEU A 71 -13.98 7.17 -9.63
C LEU A 71 -14.32 6.65 -11.04
N GLU A 72 -14.87 5.44 -11.17
CA GLU A 72 -15.33 4.90 -12.44
C GLU A 72 -16.65 5.58 -12.86
N GLU A 73 -16.74 5.94 -14.13
CA GLU A 73 -18.00 6.34 -14.76
C GLU A 73 -18.86 5.10 -15.10
N ASP A 74 -20.15 5.30 -15.41
CA ASP A 74 -21.09 4.21 -15.71
C ASP A 74 -20.61 3.24 -16.81
N ASN A 75 -19.82 3.74 -17.77
CA ASN A 75 -19.24 2.96 -18.87
C ASN A 75 -17.84 2.41 -18.58
N GLN A 76 -17.34 2.56 -17.35
CA GLN A 76 -16.01 2.14 -16.89
C GLN A 76 -16.08 1.14 -15.73
N ASN A 77 -17.25 0.55 -15.48
CA ASN A 77 -17.45 -0.38 -14.37
C ASN A 77 -16.44 -1.56 -14.44
N GLY A 78 -15.61 -1.67 -13.40
CA GLY A 78 -14.55 -2.67 -13.25
C GLY A 78 -13.23 -2.32 -13.95
N LEU A 79 -13.12 -1.15 -14.58
CA LEU A 79 -11.94 -0.75 -15.36
C LEU A 79 -10.72 -0.47 -14.47
N ALA A 80 -10.89 0.04 -13.25
CA ALA A 80 -9.79 0.26 -12.33
C ALA A 80 -9.13 -1.07 -11.92
N HIS A 81 -9.93 -2.10 -11.68
CA HIS A 81 -9.43 -3.45 -11.40
C HIS A 81 -8.85 -4.10 -12.67
N PHE A 82 -9.49 -3.90 -13.82
CA PHE A 82 -8.95 -4.39 -15.09
C PHE A 82 -7.57 -3.78 -15.40
N LEU A 83 -7.40 -2.48 -15.18
CA LEU A 83 -6.13 -1.80 -15.39
C LEU A 83 -5.05 -2.28 -14.41
N GLU A 84 -5.43 -2.65 -13.19
CA GLU A 84 -4.53 -3.25 -12.20
C GLU A 84 -3.93 -4.56 -12.71
N HIS A 85 -4.75 -5.46 -13.24
CA HIS A 85 -4.26 -6.68 -13.90
C HIS A 85 -3.34 -6.37 -15.08
N MET A 86 -3.71 -5.40 -15.93
CA MET A 86 -2.91 -5.03 -17.09
C MET A 86 -1.51 -4.51 -16.73
N ALA A 87 -1.29 -4.05 -15.49
CA ALA A 87 0.02 -3.64 -15.01
C ALA A 87 1.05 -4.78 -14.95
N PHE A 88 0.59 -6.04 -14.99
CA PHE A 88 1.43 -7.24 -15.03
C PHE A 88 1.57 -7.84 -16.44
N ASN A 89 0.93 -7.24 -17.44
CA ASN A 89 0.82 -7.76 -18.80
C ASN A 89 1.70 -7.00 -19.81
N GLY A 90 2.68 -6.24 -19.32
CA GLY A 90 3.71 -5.64 -20.14
C GLY A 90 3.83 -4.13 -19.95
N THR A 91 5.05 -3.69 -19.76
CA THR A 91 5.44 -2.29 -19.60
C THR A 91 6.59 -1.93 -20.52
N GLU A 92 6.87 -0.63 -20.68
CA GLU A 92 7.92 -0.14 -21.58
C GLU A 92 9.28 -0.81 -21.33
N HIS A 93 9.69 -0.98 -20.06
CA HIS A 93 10.97 -1.58 -19.73
C HIS A 93 10.90 -3.10 -19.51
N PHE A 94 9.71 -3.63 -19.29
CA PHE A 94 9.45 -5.04 -19.03
C PHE A 94 8.27 -5.53 -19.88
N PRO A 95 8.48 -5.77 -21.19
CA PRO A 95 7.42 -6.25 -22.07
C PRO A 95 6.91 -7.63 -21.64
N ASP A 96 5.70 -7.97 -22.07
CA ASP A 96 5.01 -9.22 -21.75
C ASP A 96 4.92 -9.43 -20.22
N LYS A 97 5.22 -10.64 -19.72
CA LYS A 97 5.31 -10.92 -18.27
C LYS A 97 6.67 -10.54 -17.67
N GLY A 98 7.40 -9.60 -18.30
CA GLY A 98 8.79 -9.30 -18.00
C GLY A 98 9.06 -8.88 -16.55
N ILE A 99 8.12 -8.20 -15.88
CA ILE A 99 8.23 -7.81 -14.47
C ILE A 99 8.27 -9.07 -13.60
N ILE A 100 7.31 -9.97 -13.79
CA ILE A 100 7.19 -11.21 -13.03
C ILE A 100 8.43 -12.07 -13.27
N ASP A 101 8.76 -12.33 -14.53
CA ASP A 101 9.92 -13.14 -14.92
C ASP A 101 11.23 -12.59 -14.35
N PHE A 102 11.41 -11.27 -14.35
CA PHE A 102 12.59 -10.62 -13.79
C PHE A 102 12.66 -10.81 -12.28
N LEU A 103 11.58 -10.54 -11.56
CA LEU A 103 11.54 -10.60 -10.10
C LEU A 103 11.64 -12.04 -9.58
N GLU A 104 11.01 -13.01 -10.25
CA GLU A 104 11.11 -14.43 -9.90
C GLU A 104 12.54 -14.96 -9.99
N ARG A 105 13.31 -14.55 -11.01
CA ARG A 105 14.76 -14.86 -11.10
C ARG A 105 15.57 -14.32 -9.91
N HIS A 106 15.02 -13.35 -9.19
CA HIS A 106 15.62 -12.77 -7.99
C HIS A 106 15.04 -13.30 -6.69
N GLY A 107 14.15 -14.30 -6.75
CA GLY A 107 13.52 -14.92 -5.57
C GLY A 107 12.34 -14.13 -5.03
N VAL A 108 11.66 -13.36 -5.88
CA VAL A 108 10.48 -12.56 -5.54
C VAL A 108 9.30 -13.14 -6.33
N ALA A 109 8.45 -13.92 -5.67
CA ALA A 109 7.41 -14.71 -6.33
C ALA A 109 6.08 -13.96 -6.48
N PHE A 110 5.36 -14.20 -7.58
CA PHE A 110 4.02 -13.66 -7.79
C PHE A 110 2.99 -14.28 -6.82
N GLY A 111 2.11 -13.45 -6.25
CA GLY A 111 1.13 -13.84 -5.24
C GLY A 111 1.68 -13.94 -3.81
N GLU A 112 2.98 -14.19 -3.64
CA GLU A 112 3.65 -14.16 -2.33
C GLU A 112 4.27 -12.78 -2.05
N ASN A 113 5.14 -12.34 -2.96
CA ASN A 113 5.92 -11.11 -2.81
C ASN A 113 5.40 -9.99 -3.71
N ILE A 114 5.00 -10.34 -4.94
CA ILE A 114 4.44 -9.41 -5.92
C ILE A 114 2.93 -9.48 -5.81
N ASN A 115 2.29 -8.37 -5.45
CA ASN A 115 0.85 -8.30 -5.29
C ASN A 115 0.33 -6.93 -5.76
N ALA A 116 -0.97 -6.91 -6.06
CA ALA A 116 -1.71 -5.69 -6.20
C ALA A 116 -3.16 -5.89 -5.74
N TYR A 117 -3.86 -4.80 -5.52
CA TYR A 117 -5.30 -4.82 -5.32
C TYR A 117 -5.93 -3.48 -5.72
N THR A 118 -7.18 -3.57 -6.16
CA THR A 118 -8.05 -2.41 -6.37
C THR A 118 -9.20 -2.45 -5.36
N SER A 119 -9.43 -1.32 -4.69
CA SER A 119 -10.56 -1.09 -3.80
C SER A 119 -11.47 0.01 -4.36
N GLN A 120 -12.44 0.44 -3.55
CA GLN A 120 -13.30 1.58 -3.89
C GLN A 120 -12.50 2.88 -4.08
N ASN A 121 -11.47 3.13 -3.27
CA ASN A 121 -10.81 4.44 -3.20
C ASN A 121 -9.34 4.44 -3.63
N GLN A 122 -8.74 3.28 -3.86
CA GLN A 122 -7.34 3.19 -4.22
C GLN A 122 -7.02 1.93 -5.01
N THR A 123 -5.89 1.99 -5.72
CA THR A 123 -5.24 0.86 -6.37
C THR A 123 -3.81 0.83 -5.89
N VAL A 124 -3.35 -0.31 -5.39
CA VAL A 124 -2.02 -0.44 -4.77
C VAL A 124 -1.29 -1.60 -5.40
N TYR A 125 -0.03 -1.36 -5.77
CA TYR A 125 0.90 -2.38 -6.24
C TYR A 125 2.07 -2.44 -5.27
N ASN A 126 2.54 -3.65 -4.98
CA ASN A 126 3.65 -3.85 -4.04
C ASN A 126 4.58 -5.00 -4.42
N LEU A 127 5.85 -4.76 -4.09
CA LEU A 127 6.92 -5.76 -4.08
C LEU A 127 7.38 -5.91 -2.64
N SER A 128 7.12 -7.05 -2.02
CA SER A 128 7.41 -7.31 -0.61
C SER A 128 8.59 -8.26 -0.42
N ASP A 129 9.38 -8.04 0.62
CA ASP A 129 10.50 -8.92 1.00
C ASP A 129 11.53 -9.13 -0.14
N VAL A 130 11.82 -8.07 -0.90
CA VAL A 130 12.79 -8.14 -2.00
C VAL A 130 14.21 -8.23 -1.43
N PRO A 131 15.04 -9.21 -1.85
CA PRO A 131 16.45 -9.27 -1.48
C PRO A 131 17.24 -8.14 -2.16
N VAL A 132 17.66 -7.15 -1.37
CA VAL A 132 18.37 -5.95 -1.87
C VAL A 132 19.90 -6.05 -1.76
N ASN A 133 20.44 -7.27 -1.65
CA ASN A 133 21.88 -7.51 -1.56
C ASN A 133 22.56 -7.73 -2.93
N LYS A 134 21.78 -7.79 -4.02
CA LYS A 134 22.29 -7.89 -5.38
C LYS A 134 22.39 -6.49 -6.02
N PRO A 135 23.49 -6.15 -6.71
CA PRO A 135 23.57 -4.88 -7.44
C PRO A 135 22.44 -4.72 -8.46
N GLY A 136 21.88 -3.51 -8.56
CA GLY A 136 20.85 -3.16 -9.55
C GLY A 136 19.42 -3.56 -9.20
N ILE A 137 19.17 -4.51 -8.28
CA ILE A 137 17.79 -4.94 -7.96
C ILE A 137 16.95 -3.79 -7.38
N LEU A 138 17.56 -2.93 -6.58
CA LEU A 138 16.89 -1.75 -6.02
C LEU A 138 16.45 -0.80 -7.12
N ASP A 139 17.33 -0.51 -8.08
CA ASP A 139 17.02 0.36 -9.21
C ASP A 139 15.93 -0.27 -10.10
N SER A 140 15.99 -1.58 -10.33
CA SER A 140 14.96 -2.30 -11.07
C SER A 140 13.60 -2.28 -10.38
N CYS A 141 13.54 -2.43 -9.05
CA CYS A 141 12.28 -2.29 -8.31
C CYS A 141 11.70 -0.88 -8.43
N LEU A 142 12.54 0.16 -8.33
CA LEU A 142 12.09 1.54 -8.56
C LEU A 142 11.63 1.77 -10.01
N LEU A 143 12.26 1.11 -10.98
CA LEU A 143 11.84 1.15 -12.39
C LEU A 143 10.49 0.45 -12.60
N VAL A 144 10.24 -0.68 -11.93
CA VAL A 144 8.91 -1.33 -11.93
C VAL A 144 7.84 -0.39 -11.39
N LEU A 145 8.10 0.31 -10.27
CA LEU A 145 7.18 1.31 -9.72
C LEU A 145 6.94 2.48 -10.70
N ASN A 146 7.98 2.91 -11.40
CA ASN A 146 7.87 3.93 -12.44
C ASN A 146 6.97 3.46 -13.60
N ASP A 147 7.16 2.22 -14.06
CA ASP A 147 6.38 1.63 -15.14
C ASP A 147 4.91 1.49 -14.78
N TRP A 148 4.61 0.99 -13.59
CA TRP A 148 3.24 0.94 -13.05
C TRP A 148 2.58 2.31 -12.89
N SER A 149 3.36 3.40 -12.89
CA SER A 149 2.80 4.75 -12.80
C SER A 149 2.26 5.26 -14.13
N ASN A 150 2.94 4.97 -15.26
CA ASN A 150 2.63 5.65 -16.53
C ASN A 150 3.09 4.95 -17.82
N TYR A 151 3.66 3.74 -17.76
CA TYR A 151 4.29 3.09 -18.92
C TYR A 151 3.75 1.67 -19.19
N LEU A 152 2.46 1.47 -18.95
CA LEU A 152 1.77 0.24 -19.33
C LEU A 152 1.60 0.19 -20.86
N LEU A 153 1.94 -0.93 -21.49
CA LEU A 153 1.85 -1.05 -22.95
C LEU A 153 0.41 -1.22 -23.45
N LEU A 154 -0.45 -1.85 -22.65
CA LEU A 154 -1.88 -2.04 -22.93
C LEU A 154 -2.15 -2.56 -24.35
N THR A 155 -1.40 -3.59 -24.79
CA THR A 155 -1.56 -4.15 -26.12
C THR A 155 -2.94 -4.79 -26.28
N GLU A 156 -3.52 -4.71 -27.49
CA GLU A 156 -4.84 -5.29 -27.76
C GLU A 156 -4.89 -6.79 -27.46
N GLU A 157 -3.81 -7.51 -27.78
CA GLU A 157 -3.65 -8.94 -27.53
C GLU A 157 -3.76 -9.29 -26.03
N GLU A 158 -3.02 -8.58 -25.17
CA GLU A 158 -3.06 -8.82 -23.72
C GLU A 158 -4.38 -8.36 -23.10
N ILE A 159 -4.98 -7.28 -23.60
CA ILE A 159 -6.32 -6.85 -23.16
C ILE A 159 -7.35 -7.94 -23.44
N ASP A 160 -7.37 -8.49 -24.65
CA ASP A 160 -8.33 -9.52 -25.02
C ASP A 160 -8.09 -10.84 -24.27
N ALA A 161 -6.83 -11.19 -24.00
CA ALA A 161 -6.49 -12.32 -23.14
C ALA A 161 -7.00 -12.13 -21.70
N GLU A 162 -6.81 -10.95 -21.11
CA GLU A 162 -7.16 -10.67 -19.71
C GLU A 162 -8.68 -10.67 -19.47
N ARG A 163 -9.50 -10.39 -20.50
CA ARG A 163 -10.97 -10.56 -20.44
C ARG A 163 -11.40 -12.00 -20.12
N GLY A 164 -10.55 -13.00 -20.38
CA GLY A 164 -10.82 -14.39 -20.02
C GLY A 164 -10.48 -14.72 -18.57
N VAL A 165 -9.61 -13.91 -17.95
CA VAL A 165 -9.13 -14.08 -16.57
C VAL A 165 -10.10 -13.40 -15.60
N ILE A 166 -10.47 -12.15 -15.89
CA ILE A 166 -11.42 -11.37 -15.10
C ILE A 166 -12.84 -11.78 -15.48
N LYS A 167 -13.67 -12.14 -14.49
CA LYS A 167 -15.05 -12.63 -14.70
C LYS A 167 -16.08 -11.80 -13.96
#